data_AF-A0A7G9WJV0-F1
#
_entry.id   AF-A0A7G9WJV0-F1
#
_cell.length_a   1.000
_cell.length_b   1.000
_cell.length_c   1.000
_cell.angle_alpha   90.00
_cell.angle_beta   90.00
_cell.angle_gamma   90.00
#
_symmetry.space_group_name_H-M   'P 1'
#
loop_
_entity.id
_entity.type
_entity.pdbx_description
1 polymer ?
#
loop_
_entity_poly.entity_id
_entity_poly.type
_entity_poly.pdbx_seq_one_letter_code
_entity_poly.pdbx_strand_id
1 'polypeptide(L)'
;MKEIHFYLGSKWEYGTKVYHDFYSTRMAIWNDEVVHTTQLVLLSTKLFEQGFRVFIHTEHRTFEIKLGKNETTKRIVNPESNILKLLLAGEFGSIE
;
A
#
# COMPACT_ATOMS: atom_id res chain seq x y z
N MET A 1 13.05 3.24 -9.27
CA MET A 1 12.09 2.13 -9.04
C MET A 1 10.91 2.73 -8.31
N LYS A 2 9.67 2.49 -8.75
CA LYS A 2 8.52 3.22 -8.20
C LYS A 2 8.12 2.65 -6.83
N GLU A 3 7.70 3.51 -5.91
CA GLU A 3 7.27 3.14 -4.57
C GLU A 3 5.94 3.81 -4.21
N ILE A 4 5.06 3.07 -3.54
CA ILE A 4 3.82 3.62 -3.01
C ILE A 4 3.62 3.19 -1.57
N HIS A 5 3.31 4.17 -0.74
CA HIS A 5 3.18 4.06 0.71
C HIS A 5 1.75 4.40 1.11
N PHE A 6 1.05 3.41 1.65
CA PHE A 6 -0.29 3.55 2.19
C PHE A 6 -0.24 3.70 3.71
N TYR A 7 -0.85 4.77 4.23
CA TYR A 7 -0.89 5.08 5.66
C TYR A 7 -2.27 4.81 6.25
N LEU A 8 -2.32 3.98 7.30
CA LEU A 8 -3.55 3.66 8.05
C LEU A 8 -3.77 4.60 9.25
N GLY A 9 -2.83 5.50 9.55
CA GLY A 9 -2.90 6.43 10.68
C GLY A 9 -2.09 7.71 10.45
N SER A 10 -2.31 8.71 11.31
CA SER A 10 -1.82 10.10 11.16
C SER A 10 -0.38 10.34 11.63
N LYS A 11 0.27 9.38 12.29
CA LYS A 11 1.61 9.56 12.87
C LYS A 11 2.73 9.80 11.84
N TRP A 12 2.48 9.55 10.57
CA TRP A 12 3.50 9.53 9.52
C TRP A 12 3.54 10.80 8.65
N GLU A 13 2.79 11.83 9.01
CA GLU A 13 2.57 13.03 8.19
C GLU A 13 3.68 14.10 8.31
N TYR A 14 4.73 13.88 9.11
CA TYR A 14 5.78 14.89 9.28
C TYR A 14 6.76 14.92 8.11
N GLY A 15 6.69 15.99 7.31
CA GLY A 15 7.69 16.35 6.29
C GLY A 15 7.53 15.65 4.93
N THR A 16 6.54 14.79 4.75
CA THR A 16 6.26 14.10 3.49
C THR A 16 4.93 14.56 2.90
N LYS A 17 4.87 14.81 1.59
CA LYS A 17 3.61 15.14 0.90
C LYS A 17 2.73 13.89 0.83
N VAL A 18 1.65 13.87 1.62
CA VAL A 18 0.67 12.77 1.61
C VAL A 18 -0.58 13.20 0.84
N TYR A 19 -1.01 12.38 -0.12
CA TYR A 19 -2.23 12.58 -0.87
C TYR A 19 -3.42 11.95 -0.12
N HIS A 20 -4.38 12.80 0.28
CA HIS A 20 -5.53 12.38 1.09
C HIS A 20 -6.82 12.21 0.30
N ASP A 21 -6.83 12.53 -0.99
CA ASP A 21 -7.99 12.37 -1.86
C ASP A 21 -7.72 11.42 -3.03
N PHE A 22 -8.79 10.81 -3.53
CA PHE A 22 -8.71 9.79 -4.57
C PHE A 22 -8.10 10.33 -5.87
N TYR A 23 -8.50 11.53 -6.31
CA TYR A 23 -8.13 12.05 -7.62
C TYR A 23 -6.65 12.43 -7.66
N SER A 24 -6.18 13.19 -6.68
CA SER A 24 -4.78 13.59 -6.56
C SER A 24 -3.87 12.37 -6.40
N THR A 25 -4.29 11.38 -5.59
CA THR A 25 -3.52 10.13 -5.44
C THR A 25 -3.41 9.38 -6.77
N ARG A 26 -4.51 9.29 -7.52
CA ARG A 26 -4.52 8.63 -8.83
C ARG A 26 -3.61 9.34 -9.84
N MET A 27 -3.61 10.68 -9.83
CA MET A 27 -2.69 11.47 -10.64
C MET A 27 -1.23 11.26 -10.22
N ALA A 28 -0.94 11.17 -8.91
CA ALA A 28 0.39 10.88 -8.41
C ALA A 28 0.90 9.51 -8.84
N ILE A 29 0.06 8.46 -8.80
CA ILE A 29 0.42 7.10 -9.27
C ILE A 29 0.91 7.13 -10.73
N TRP A 30 0.33 7.98 -11.57
CA TRP A 30 0.76 8.13 -12.96
C TRP A 30 2.07 8.91 -13.11
N ASN A 31 2.25 10.00 -12.37
CA ASN A 31 3.31 10.97 -12.63
C ASN A 31 4.53 10.84 -11.72
N ASP A 32 4.36 10.33 -10.51
CA ASP A 32 5.38 10.36 -9.47
C ASP A 32 6.08 8.99 -9.35
N GLU A 33 7.36 9.01 -8.96
CA GLU A 33 8.10 7.79 -8.63
C GLU A 33 7.80 7.28 -7.22
N VAL A 34 7.55 8.19 -6.28
CA VAL A 34 7.27 7.87 -4.88
C VAL A 34 5.95 8.52 -4.49
N VAL A 35 4.97 7.72 -4.09
CA VAL A 35 3.62 8.17 -3.75
C VAL A 35 3.33 7.84 -2.29
N HIS A 36 2.86 8.83 -1.53
CA HIS A 36 2.42 8.66 -0.15
C HIS A 36 0.93 8.98 -0.07
N THR A 37 0.11 8.10 0.49
CA THR A 37 -1.35 8.28 0.48
C THR A 37 -2.07 7.60 1.64
N THR A 38 -3.21 8.14 2.03
CA THR A 38 -4.18 7.47 2.93
C THR A 38 -5.30 6.74 2.18
N GLN A 39 -5.31 6.80 0.83
CA GLN A 39 -6.40 6.29 -0.01
C GLN A 39 -6.27 4.79 -0.29
N LEU A 40 -6.59 3.97 0.71
CA LEU A 40 -6.52 2.51 0.64
C LEU A 40 -7.37 1.87 -0.47
N VAL A 41 -8.41 2.55 -0.96
CA VAL A 41 -9.24 2.07 -2.08
C VAL A 41 -8.43 1.84 -3.36
N LEU A 42 -7.26 2.50 -3.48
CA LEU A 42 -6.34 2.34 -4.61
C LEU A 42 -5.34 1.18 -4.44
N LEU A 43 -5.34 0.51 -3.28
CA LEU A 43 -4.50 -0.66 -3.03
C LEU A 43 -4.94 -1.84 -3.89
N SER A 44 -4.17 -2.13 -4.93
CA SER A 44 -4.49 -3.15 -5.94
C SER A 44 -3.22 -3.82 -6.47
N THR A 45 -3.36 -5.06 -6.94
CA THR A 45 -2.30 -5.81 -7.63
C THR A 45 -1.80 -5.12 -8.91
N LYS A 46 -2.61 -4.26 -9.52
CA LYS A 46 -2.21 -3.45 -10.69
C LYS A 46 -1.01 -2.53 -10.43
N LEU A 47 -0.79 -2.14 -9.17
CA LEU A 47 0.38 -1.35 -8.79
C LEU A 47 1.68 -2.10 -9.09
N PHE A 48 1.70 -3.42 -8.90
CA PHE A 48 2.87 -4.25 -9.22
C PHE A 48 3.15 -4.30 -10.72
N GLU A 49 2.10 -4.38 -11.55
CA GLU A 49 2.22 -4.31 -13.01
C GLU A 49 2.77 -2.96 -13.48
N GLN A 50 2.46 -1.89 -12.74
CA GLN A 50 2.99 -0.54 -12.95
C GLN A 50 4.42 -0.35 -12.40
N GLY A 51 5.04 -1.41 -11.86
CA GLY A 51 6.41 -1.38 -11.35
C GLY A 51 6.55 -0.77 -9.95
N PHE A 52 5.44 -0.64 -9.21
CA PHE A 52 5.49 -0.16 -7.82
C PHE A 52 5.84 -1.27 -6.84
N ARG A 53 6.70 -0.92 -5.88
CA ARG A 53 6.75 -1.58 -4.57
C ARG A 53 5.69 -0.99 -3.67
N VAL A 54 4.95 -1.84 -2.97
CA VAL A 54 3.79 -1.44 -2.19
C VAL A 54 4.08 -1.61 -0.71
N PHE A 55 4.02 -0.51 0.03
CA PHE A 55 4.28 -0.48 1.46
C PHE A 55 3.02 -0.07 2.22
N ILE A 56 2.76 -0.76 3.32
CA ILE A 56 1.70 -0.44 4.27
C ILE A 56 2.34 0.05 5.56
N HIS A 57 1.89 1.20 6.04
CA HIS A 57 2.28 1.79 7.31
C HIS A 57 1.08 1.79 8.25
N THR A 58 1.18 1.02 9.32
CA THR A 58 0.23 1.06 10.45
C THR A 58 0.80 1.92 11.57
N GLU A 59 0.11 2.04 12.69
CA GLU A 59 0.69 2.72 13.86
C GLU A 59 1.91 2.01 14.45
N HIS A 60 2.02 0.70 14.26
CA HIS A 60 2.99 -0.15 14.94
C HIS A 60 4.13 -0.63 14.05
N ARG A 61 3.91 -0.70 12.73
CA ARG A 61 4.89 -1.25 11.80
C ARG A 61 4.68 -0.80 10.37
N THR A 62 5.75 -0.94 9.61
CA THR A 62 5.77 -0.83 8.15
C THR A 62 6.09 -2.19 7.56
N PHE A 63 5.37 -2.61 6.52
CA PHE A 63 5.69 -3.83 5.78
C PHE A 63 5.42 -3.68 4.28
N GLU A 64 6.17 -4.43 3.49
CA GLU A 64 6.00 -4.51 2.03
C GLU A 64 5.04 -5.65 1.68
N ILE A 65 4.08 -5.39 0.80
CA ILE A 65 3.26 -6.43 0.18
C ILE A 65 3.86 -6.75 -1.19
N LYS A 66 4.07 -8.04 -1.45
CA LYS A 66 4.62 -8.55 -2.72
C LYS A 66 3.64 -9.51 -3.39
N LEU A 67 3.72 -9.62 -4.72
CA LEU A 67 3.14 -10.74 -5.45
C LEU A 67 3.81 -12.05 -5.03
N GLY A 68 3.03 -13.12 -4.98
CA GLY A 68 3.48 -14.41 -4.47
C GLY A 68 3.51 -14.44 -2.94
N LYS A 69 4.49 -15.15 -2.39
CA LYS A 69 4.55 -15.43 -0.94
C LYS A 69 5.05 -14.22 -0.17
N ASN A 70 4.27 -13.77 0.79
CA ASN A 70 4.66 -12.73 1.74
C ASN A 70 5.28 -13.38 2.98
N GLU A 71 6.51 -13.00 3.31
CA GLU A 71 7.34 -13.68 4.32
C GLU A 71 6.70 -13.67 5.70
N THR A 72 6.12 -12.54 6.10
CA THR A 72 5.56 -12.33 7.44
C THR A 72 4.35 -13.22 7.75
N THR A 73 3.49 -13.49 6.76
CA THR A 73 2.22 -14.21 6.99
C THR A 73 2.07 -15.49 6.19
N LYS A 74 3.05 -15.83 5.35
CA LYS A 74 2.97 -16.94 4.38
C LYS A 74 1.78 -16.81 3.42
N ARG A 75 1.10 -15.66 3.40
CA ARG A 75 -0.01 -15.39 2.49
C ARG A 75 0.51 -15.30 1.06
N ILE A 76 -0.19 -15.96 0.15
CA ILE A 76 0.08 -15.86 -1.28
C ILE A 76 -0.85 -14.80 -1.86
N VAL A 77 -0.26 -13.78 -2.50
CA VAL A 77 -0.98 -12.75 -3.26
C VAL A 77 -0.86 -13.06 -4.74
N ASN A 78 -1.96 -13.47 -5.34
CA ASN A 78 -2.08 -13.72 -6.79
C ASN A 78 -2.51 -12.43 -7.51
N PRO A 79 -2.30 -12.30 -8.83
CA PRO A 79 -2.71 -11.11 -9.60
C PRO A 79 -4.19 -10.71 -9.46
N GLU A 80 -5.09 -11.67 -9.23
CA GLU A 80 -6.53 -11.40 -9.03
C GLU A 80 -6.92 -11.11 -7.57
N SER A 81 -5.95 -11.09 -6.65
CA SER A 81 -6.24 -10.91 -5.23
C SER A 81 -6.73 -9.51 -4.94
N ASN A 82 -7.82 -9.42 -4.17
CA ASN A 82 -8.22 -8.16 -3.55
C ASN A 82 -7.36 -7.91 -2.31
N ILE A 83 -6.24 -7.20 -2.51
CA ILE A 83 -5.24 -6.93 -1.46
C ILE A 83 -5.86 -6.14 -0.31
N LEU A 84 -6.71 -5.15 -0.61
CA LEU A 84 -7.39 -4.37 0.42
C LEU A 84 -8.25 -5.26 1.33
N LYS A 85 -9.01 -6.20 0.75
CA LYS A 85 -9.82 -7.14 1.53
C LYS A 85 -8.94 -8.05 2.41
N LEU A 86 -7.82 -8.53 1.89
CA LEU A 86 -6.86 -9.34 2.66
C LEU A 86 -6.24 -8.53 3.81
N LEU A 87 -5.89 -7.27 3.55
CA LEU A 87 -5.35 -6.36 4.57
C LEU A 87 -6.34 -6.11 5.70
N LEU A 88 -7.59 -5.78 5.37
CA LEU A 88 -8.64 -5.55 6.37
C LEU A 88 -9.04 -6.82 7.12
N ALA A 89 -8.82 -8.01 6.53
CA ALA A 89 -9.00 -9.29 7.20
C ALA A 89 -7.82 -9.68 8.11
N GLY A 90 -6.75 -8.87 8.18
CA GLY A 90 -5.58 -9.16 9.01
C GLY A 90 -4.65 -10.24 8.44
N GLU A 91 -4.78 -10.59 7.16
CA GLU A 91 -3.99 -11.65 6.49
C GLU A 91 -2.51 -11.28 6.30
N PHE A 92 -2.14 -10.02 6.58
CA PHE A 92 -0.76 -9.54 6.64
C PHE A 92 -0.28 -9.32 8.09
N GLY A 93 -1.02 -9.86 9.06
CA GLY A 93 -0.85 -9.71 10.50
C GLY A 93 -1.73 -8.58 11.03
N SER A 94 -1.86 -8.48 12.37
CA SER A 94 -2.67 -7.44 13.00
C SER A 94 -2.31 -6.05 12.47
N ILE A 95 -3.35 -5.29 12.16
CA ILE A 95 -3.28 -3.86 11.85
C ILE A 95 -3.56 -2.99 13.08
N GLU A 96 -4.13 -3.61 14.13
CA GLU A 96 -4.25 -3.13 15.51
C GLU A 96 -2.99 -3.44 16.33
#